data_AF-A0A3S1AHA0-F1
#
_entry.id   AF-A0A3S1AHA0-F1
#
_cell.length_a   1.000
_cell.length_b   1.000
_cell.length_c   1.000
_cell.angle_alpha   90.00
_cell.angle_beta   90.00
_cell.angle_gamma   90.00
#
_symmetry.space_group_name_H-M   'P 1'
#
loop_
_entity.id
_entity.type
_entity.pdbx_description
1 polymer ?
#
loop_
_entity_poly.entity_id
_entity_poly.type
_entity_poly.pdbx_seq_one_letter_code
_entity_poly.pdbx_strand_id
1 'polypeptide(L)' 'MADKYLEKQLHFYETATSEAARNDALYRIGNHLELESVPCNGETNLTNEQREAVLKAVDEVKTNVE' A
#
# COMPACT_ATOMS: atom_id res chain seq x y z
N MET A 1 -5.41 12.98 -3.33
CA MET A 1 -5.21 12.77 -1.87
C MET A 1 -4.39 13.93 -1.29
N ALA A 2 -4.48 14.21 0.01
CA ALA A 2 -3.54 15.15 0.65
C ALA A 2 -2.10 14.60 0.66
N ASP A 3 -1.96 13.27 0.71
CA ASP A 3 -0.68 12.59 0.70
C ASP A 3 -0.22 12.23 -0.73
N LYS A 4 0.77 12.99 -1.22
CA LYS A 4 1.37 12.78 -2.56
C LYS A 4 2.22 11.52 -2.66
N TYR A 5 2.78 11.05 -1.56
CA TYR A 5 3.58 9.81 -1.56
C TYR A 5 2.65 8.61 -1.76
N LEU A 6 1.56 8.59 -0.99
CA LEU A 6 0.52 7.57 -1.07
C LEU A 6 -0.09 7.50 -2.47
N GLU A 7 -0.45 8.64 -3.06
CA GLU A 7 -0.99 8.72 -4.42
C GLU A 7 -0.02 8.17 -5.47
N LYS A 8 1.28 8.50 -5.35
CA LYS A 8 2.32 7.99 -6.25
C LYS A 8 2.49 6.48 -6.14
N GLN A 9 2.53 5.91 -4.93
CA GLN A 9 2.66 4.46 -4.76
C GLN A 9 1.40 3.73 -5.22
N LEU A 10 0.21 4.29 -4.99
CA LEU A 10 -1.03 3.72 -5.47
C LEU A 10 -1.09 3.69 -7.00
N HIS A 11 -0.65 4.76 -7.65
CA HIS A 11 -0.54 4.80 -9.11
C HIS A 11 0.44 3.73 -9.64
N PHE A 12 1.57 3.51 -8.97
CA PHE A 12 2.48 2.41 -9.33
C PHE A 12 1.84 1.04 -9.15
N TYR A 13 1.10 0.82 -8.06
CA TYR A 13 0.36 -0.42 -7.84
C TYR A 13 -0.65 -0.69 -8.97
N GLU A 14 -1.42 0.32 -9.38
CA GLU A 14 -2.44 0.20 -10.43
C GLU A 14 -1.84 -0.04 -11.83
N THR A 15 -0.67 0.55 -12.10
CA THR A 15 0.00 0.45 -13.40
C THR A 15 1.00 -0.71 -13.50
N ALA A 16 1.33 -1.36 -12.37
CA ALA A 16 2.25 -2.48 -12.34
C ALA A 16 1.73 -3.72 -13.07
N THR A 17 2.59 -4.27 -13.93
CA THR A 17 2.32 -5.48 -14.72
C THR A 17 2.79 -6.77 -14.05
N SER A 18 3.63 -6.67 -13.01
CA SER A 18 4.12 -7.81 -12.25
C SER A 18 3.63 -7.79 -10.80
N GLU A 19 3.39 -8.98 -10.25
CA GLU A 19 2.97 -9.13 -8.85
C GLU A 19 4.02 -8.60 -7.88
N ALA A 20 5.31 -8.81 -8.18
CA ALA A 20 6.40 -8.28 -7.38
C ALA A 20 6.38 -6.74 -7.30
N ALA A 21 6.10 -6.06 -8.40
CA ALA A 21 5.99 -4.59 -8.41
C ALA A 21 4.74 -4.10 -7.65
N ARG A 22 3.62 -4.82 -7.76
CA ARG A 22 2.41 -4.54 -6.97
C ARG A 22 2.68 -4.69 -5.48
N ASN A 23 3.34 -5.77 -5.08
CA ASN A 23 3.62 -6.00 -3.68
C ASN A 23 4.65 -5.01 -3.11
N ASP A 24 5.66 -4.60 -3.89
CA ASP A 24 6.60 -3.54 -3.48
C ASP A 24 5.87 -2.21 -3.24
N ALA A 25 4.96 -1.82 -4.14
CA ALA A 25 4.15 -0.63 -3.97
C ALA A 25 3.26 -0.71 -2.71
N LEU A 26 2.56 -1.83 -2.50
CA LEU A 26 1.73 -2.05 -1.31
C LEU A 26 2.56 -2.12 -0.02
N TYR A 27 3.75 -2.71 -0.05
CA TYR A 27 4.67 -2.75 1.10
C TYR A 27 5.07 -1.33 1.51
N ARG A 28 5.42 -0.47 0.53
CA ARG A 28 5.75 0.94 0.79
C ARG A 28 4.59 1.72 1.35
N ILE A 29 3.38 1.48 0.84
CA ILE A 29 2.15 2.08 1.36
C ILE A 29 1.92 1.64 2.81
N GLY A 30 1.97 0.33 3.08
CA GLY A 30 1.75 -0.21 4.41
C GLY A 30 2.74 0.31 5.45
N ASN A 31 4.02 0.43 5.07
CA ASN A 31 5.05 1.04 5.92
C ASN A 31 4.80 2.54 6.14
N HIS A 32 4.40 3.27 5.10
CA HIS A 32 4.10 4.70 5.19
C HIS A 32 2.87 4.99 6.07
N LEU A 33 1.88 4.09 6.05
CA LEU A 33 0.70 4.14 6.91
C LEU A 33 0.91 3.46 8.28
N GLU A 34 2.14 3.00 8.57
CA GLU A 34 2.52 2.32 9.82
C GLU A 34 1.58 1.14 10.19
N LEU A 35 1.13 0.37 9.18
CA LEU A 35 0.21 -0.75 9.40
C LEU A 35 0.92 -1.91 10.10
N GLU A 36 0.42 -2.30 11.27
CA GLU A 36 0.95 -3.45 12.02
C GLU A 36 0.91 -4.77 11.23
N SER A 37 -0.01 -4.88 10.27
CA SER A 37 -0.12 -6.04 9.39
C SER A 37 1.03 -6.15 8.37
N VAL A 38 1.79 -5.08 8.13
CA VAL A 38 2.92 -5.06 7.19
C VAL A 38 4.23 -4.90 7.97
N PRO A 39 4.96 -5.99 8.26
CA PRO A 39 6.20 -5.90 9.01
C PRO A 39 7.27 -5.14 8.22
N CYS A 40 7.98 -4.22 8.88
CA CYS A 40 9.12 -3.51 8.30
C CYS A 40 10.39 -4.39 8.31
N ASN A 41 10.35 -5.52 7.60
CA ASN A 41 11.42 -6.52 7.55
C ASN A 41 12.09 -6.63 6.16
N GLY A 42 11.68 -5.79 5.19
CA GLY A 42 12.16 -5.84 3.81
C GLY A 42 11.54 -6.94 2.96
N GLU A 43 10.59 -7.70 3.50
CA GLU A 43 9.86 -8.73 2.78
C GLU A 43 8.69 -8.10 2.01
N THR A 44 8.91 -7.87 0.73
CA THR A 44 7.90 -7.26 -0.14
C THR A 44 6.88 -8.27 -0.64
N ASN A 45 7.01 -9.57 -0.36
CA ASN A 45 6.02 -10.58 -0.74
C ASN A 45 4.85 -10.62 0.24
N LEU A 46 3.97 -9.62 0.13
CA LEU A 46 2.77 -9.57 0.97
C LEU A 46 1.82 -10.74 0.68
N THR A 47 1.26 -11.31 1.73
CA THR A 47 0.13 -12.25 1.64
C THR A 47 -1.13 -11.54 1.17
N ASN A 48 -2.13 -12.28 0.72
CA ASN A 48 -3.40 -11.68 0.29
C ASN A 48 -4.06 -10.86 1.40
N GLU A 49 -4.05 -11.36 2.64
CA GLU A 49 -4.61 -10.67 3.80
C GLU A 49 -3.90 -9.33 4.06
N GLN A 50 -2.56 -9.30 3.93
CA GLN A 50 -1.78 -8.07 4.08
C GLN A 50 -2.08 -7.08 2.96
N ARG A 51 -2.22 -7.56 1.71
CA ARG A 51 -2.60 -6.70 0.57
C ARG A 51 -3.98 -6.07 0.80
N GLU A 52 -4.96 -6.86 1.25
CA GLU A 52 -6.30 -6.37 1.56
C GLU A 52 -6.29 -5.35 2.70
N ALA A 53 -5.51 -5.60 3.76
CA ALA A 53 -5.36 -4.65 4.86
C ALA A 53 -4.79 -3.30 4.38
N VAL A 54 -3.77 -3.33 3.52
CA VAL A 54 -3.18 -2.11 2.92
C VAL A 54 -4.22 -1.37 2.07
N LEU A 55 -4.92 -2.07 1.18
CA LEU A 55 -5.92 -1.45 0.31
C LEU A 55 -7.10 -0.86 1.09
N LYS A 56 -7.54 -1.53 2.16
CA LYS A 56 -8.57 -1.02 3.05
C LYS A 56 -8.11 0.25 3.76
N ALA A 57 -6.90 0.27 4.30
CA ALA A 57 -6.35 1.47 4.96
C ALA A 57 -6.22 2.65 3.99
N VAL A 58 -5.81 2.39 2.74
CA VAL A 58 -5.77 3.42 1.68
C VAL A 58 -7.17 4.01 1.44
N ASP A 59 -8.22 3.19 1.39
CA ASP A 59 -9.60 3.63 1.18
C ASP A 59 -10.12 4.48 2.36
N GLU A 60 -9.81 4.09 3.58
CA GLU A 60 -10.12 4.86 4.80
C GLU A 60 -9.44 6.23 4.78
N VAL A 61 -8.18 6.30 4.34
CA VAL A 61 -7.44 7.57 4.18
C VAL A 61 -8.04 8.44 3.07
N LYS A 62 -8.57 7.85 1.98
CA LYS A 62 -9.27 8.64 0.93
C LYS A 62 -10.54 9.27 1.48
N THR A 63 -11.34 8.48 2.20
CA THR A 63 -12.66 8.88 2.68
C THR A 63 -12.58 9.90 3.83
N ASN A 64 -11.57 9.81 4.69
CA ASN A 64 -11.37 10.76 5.81
C ASN A 64 -10.80 12.13 5.39
N VAL A 65 -10.48 12.33 4.10
CA VAL A 65 -9.93 13.58 3.57
C VAL A 65 -11.00 14.40 2.81
N GLU A 66 -12.25 13.93 2.76
CA GLU A 66 -13.41 14.64 2.18
C GLU A 66 -14.24 15.43 3.19
#